data_AF-I6B1I9-F1
#
_entry.id   AF-I6B1I9-F1
#
_cell.length_a   1.000
_cell.length_b   1.000
_cell.length_c   1.000
_cell.angle_alpha   90.00
_cell.angle_beta   90.00
_cell.angle_gamma   90.00
#
_symmetry.space_group_name_H-M   'P 1'
#
loop_
_entity.id
_entity.type
_entity.pdbx_description
1 polymer ?
#
loop_
_entity_poly.entity_id
_entity_poly.type
_entity_poly.pdbx_seq_one_letter_code
_entity_poly.pdbx_strand_id
1 'polypeptide(L)'
;MTRYTGVYVTKGTVRNVEFEAADAAEAQMLARLWNVGLVGEAAPRQAPNTVPPEAFNVKDTCRMLGNVSRTQIYRWVATGELDRVPDTARVLITRESIQRRARR
;
A
#
# COMPACT_ATOMS: atom_id res chain seq x y z
N MET A 1 -33.84 -3.76 -6.03
CA MET A 1 -32.58 -3.80 -6.78
C MET A 1 -31.85 -2.50 -6.52
N THR A 2 -30.56 -2.60 -6.23
CA THR A 2 -29.70 -1.47 -5.85
C THR A 2 -28.61 -1.34 -6.90
N ARG A 3 -28.29 -0.10 -7.28
CA ARG A 3 -27.25 0.19 -8.27
C ARG A 3 -25.90 0.26 -7.57
N TYR A 4 -24.93 -0.50 -8.08
CA TYR A 4 -23.57 -0.57 -7.60
C TYR A 4 -22.60 -0.08 -8.67
N THR A 5 -21.46 0.45 -8.24
CA THR A 5 -20.36 0.86 -9.13
C THR A 5 -19.17 -0.05 -8.87
N GLY A 6 -18.70 -0.74 -9.92
CA GLY A 6 -17.43 -1.44 -9.94
C GLY A 6 -16.35 -0.62 -10.63
N VAL A 7 -15.10 -0.84 -10.25
CA VAL A 7 -13.91 -0.18 -10.80
C VAL A 7 -12.93 -1.24 -11.29
N TYR A 8 -12.38 -1.03 -12.48
CA TYR A 8 -11.33 -1.90 -13.03
C TYR A 8 -10.26 -1.07 -13.74
N VAL A 9 -9.07 -1.67 -13.87
CA VAL A 9 -7.92 -1.02 -14.51
C VAL A 9 -7.63 -1.75 -15.82
N THR A 10 -7.61 -1.01 -16.93
CA THR A 10 -7.21 -1.52 -18.24
C THR A 10 -6.24 -0.56 -18.91
N LYS A 11 -5.11 -1.07 -19.41
CA LYS A 11 -4.04 -0.27 -20.05
C LYS A 11 -3.62 0.97 -19.21
N GLY A 12 -3.55 0.82 -17.89
CA GLY A 12 -3.20 1.91 -16.97
C GLY A 12 -4.28 2.97 -16.76
N THR A 13 -5.49 2.80 -17.32
CA THR A 13 -6.63 3.70 -17.13
C THR A 13 -7.65 3.06 -16.20
N VAL A 14 -8.13 3.83 -15.22
CA VAL A 14 -9.23 3.44 -14.33
C VAL A 14 -10.56 3.64 -15.05
N ARG A 15 -11.43 2.62 -15.03
CA ARG A 15 -12.77 2.67 -15.62
C ARG A 15 -13.80 2.21 -14.61
N ASN A 16 -15.01 2.76 -14.74
CA ASN A 16 -16.15 2.42 -13.92
C ASN A 16 -17.15 1.57 -14.71
N VAL A 17 -17.82 0.65 -14.04
CA VAL A 17 -18.97 -0.11 -14.55
C VAL A 17 -20.10 0.02 -13.55
N GLU A 18 -21.29 0.34 -14.02
CA GLU A 18 -22.50 0.38 -13.19
C GLU A 18 -23.33 -0.86 -13.46
N PHE A 19 -23.81 -1.49 -12.39
CA PHE A 19 -24.63 -2.69 -12.50
C PHE A 19 -25.62 -2.77 -11.35
N GLU A 20 -26.66 -3.56 -11.54
CA GLU A 20 -27.71 -3.76 -10.54
C GLU A 20 -27.50 -5.12 -9.84
N ALA A 21 -27.69 -5.13 -8.53
CA ALA A 21 -27.73 -6.35 -7.72
C ALA A 21 -28.87 -6.24 -6.70
N ALA A 22 -29.38 -7.38 -6.23
CA ALA A 22 -30.40 -7.46 -5.19
C ALA A 22 -29.85 -6.98 -3.84
N ASP A 23 -28.60 -7.34 -3.52
CA ASP A 23 -27.91 -6.98 -2.29
C ASP A 23 -26.39 -6.83 -2.46
N ALA A 24 -25.69 -6.51 -1.36
CA ALA A 24 -24.25 -6.33 -1.36
C ALA A 24 -23.47 -7.64 -1.57
N ALA A 25 -24.03 -8.79 -1.20
CA ALA A 25 -23.38 -10.09 -1.36
C ALA A 25 -23.39 -10.52 -2.83
N GLU A 26 -24.53 -10.34 -3.51
CA GLU A 26 -24.64 -10.53 -4.96
C GLU A 26 -23.75 -9.54 -5.71
N ALA A 27 -23.69 -8.28 -5.27
CA ALA A 27 -22.79 -7.30 -5.85
C ALA A 27 -21.32 -7.74 -5.76
N GLN A 28 -20.88 -8.26 -4.60
CA GLN A 28 -19.52 -8.77 -4.40
C GLN A 28 -19.23 -9.99 -5.28
N MET A 29 -20.20 -10.90 -5.42
CA MET A 29 -20.06 -12.07 -6.28
C MET A 29 -19.86 -11.66 -7.75
N LEU A 30 -20.68 -10.73 -8.25
CA LEU A 30 -20.56 -10.19 -9.61
C LEU A 30 -19.24 -9.44 -9.80
N ALA A 31 -18.82 -8.67 -8.81
CA ALA A 31 -17.56 -7.94 -8.84
C ALA A 31 -16.35 -8.89 -8.96
N ARG A 32 -16.33 -9.98 -8.17
CA ARG A 32 -15.30 -11.03 -8.26
C ARG A 32 -15.33 -11.75 -9.61
N LEU A 33 -16.52 -12.08 -10.11
CA LEU A 33 -16.68 -12.75 -11.40
C LEU A 33 -16.14 -11.91 -12.57
N TRP A 34 -16.36 -10.59 -12.52
CA TRP A 34 -15.89 -9.65 -13.54
C TRP A 34 -14.49 -9.09 -13.27
N ASN A 35 -13.83 -9.53 -12.20
CA ASN A 35 -12.52 -9.03 -11.76
C ASN A 35 -12.49 -7.49 -11.62
N VAL A 36 -13.55 -6.93 -11.03
CA VAL A 36 -13.71 -5.51 -10.72
C VAL A 36 -13.79 -5.32 -9.21
N GLY A 37 -13.28 -4.22 -8.67
CA GLY A 37 -13.45 -3.86 -7.26
C GLY A 37 -14.68 -2.99 -7.04
N LEU A 38 -15.47 -3.23 -5.98
CA LEU A 38 -16.64 -2.39 -5.70
C LEU A 38 -16.25 -1.06 -5.06
N VAL A 39 -16.87 0.03 -5.52
CA VAL A 39 -16.74 1.35 -4.88
C VAL A 39 -17.33 1.26 -3.46
N GLY A 40 -16.54 1.62 -2.46
CA GLY A 40 -16.93 1.56 -1.04
C GLY A 40 -16.66 0.20 -0.36
N GLU A 41 -16.22 -0.82 -1.09
CA GLU A 41 -15.77 -2.11 -0.51
C GLU A 41 -14.40 -2.00 0.15
N ALA A 42 -13.64 -0.94 -0.14
CA ALA A 42 -12.48 -0.60 0.66
C ALA A 42 -12.96 -0.28 2.09
N ALA A 43 -12.97 -1.31 2.94
CA ALA A 43 -12.98 -1.12 4.37
C ALA A 43 -11.95 -0.02 4.66
N PRO A 44 -12.26 0.98 5.52
CA PRO A 44 -11.26 1.95 5.92
C PRO A 44 -10.06 1.12 6.36
N ARG A 45 -8.95 1.26 5.62
CA ARG A 45 -7.73 0.52 5.89
C ARG A 45 -7.45 0.78 7.35
N GLN A 46 -7.67 -0.22 8.21
CA GLN A 46 -7.30 -0.11 9.62
C GLN A 46 -5.83 0.25 9.58
N ALA A 47 -5.50 1.48 9.96
CA ALA A 47 -4.12 1.86 10.09
C ALA A 47 -3.49 0.78 10.98
N PRO A 48 -2.39 0.13 10.58
CA PRO A 48 -1.74 -0.83 11.47
C PRO A 48 -1.54 -0.13 12.80
N ASN A 49 -2.08 -0.74 13.86
CA ASN A 49 -2.37 -0.10 15.13
C ASN A 49 -1.12 0.37 15.90
N THR A 50 0.07 0.22 15.33
CA THR A 50 1.30 0.72 15.91
C THR A 50 2.33 0.83 14.80
N VAL A 51 2.67 2.06 14.42
CA VAL A 51 4.01 2.30 13.87
C VAL A 51 4.98 1.86 14.96
N PRO A 52 5.89 0.90 14.73
CA PRO A 52 6.87 0.55 15.73
C PRO A 52 7.61 1.83 16.15
N PRO A 53 7.83 2.09 17.45
CA PRO A 53 8.52 3.31 17.92
C PRO A 53 9.93 3.46 17.32
N GLU A 54 10.45 2.41 16.69
CA GLU A 54 11.76 2.33 16.07
C GLU A 54 11.73 2.42 14.53
N ALA A 55 10.71 3.03 13.92
CA ALA A 55 10.64 3.21 12.48
C ALA A 55 10.88 4.68 12.07
N PHE A 56 11.71 4.88 11.04
CA PHE A 56 12.09 6.19 10.54
C PHE A 56 11.52 6.43 9.14
N ASN A 57 11.14 7.67 8.85
CA ASN A 57 10.75 8.03 7.49
C ASN A 57 11.98 8.06 6.56
N VAL A 58 11.74 8.12 5.25
CA VAL A 58 12.80 8.16 4.23
C VAL A 58 13.76 9.33 4.44
N LYS A 59 13.27 10.52 4.82
CA LYS A 59 14.12 11.72 5.00
C LYS A 59 15.10 11.55 6.15
N ASP A 60 14.65 11.00 7.27
CA ASP A 60 15.50 10.75 8.43
C ASP A 60 16.45 9.58 8.16
N THR A 61 15.99 8.55 7.45
CA THR A 61 16.86 7.45 7.00
C THR A 61 17.99 7.93 6.10
N CYS A 62 17.70 8.85 5.17
CA CYS A 62 18.72 9.49 4.33
C CYS A 62 19.82 10.16 5.17
N ARG A 63 19.43 10.88 6.24
CA ARG A 63 20.38 11.56 7.14
C ARG A 63 21.20 10.55 7.95
N MET A 64 20.55 9.52 8.49
CA MET A 64 21.20 8.48 9.31
C MET A 64 22.24 7.66 8.52
N LEU A 65 22.03 7.47 7.22
CA LEU A 65 22.92 6.73 6.33
C LEU A 65 23.91 7.64 5.56
N GLY A 66 24.14 8.87 6.02
CA GLY A 66 25.17 9.75 5.45
C GLY A 66 24.75 10.54 4.21
N ASN A 67 23.54 11.14 4.23
CA ASN A 67 22.98 11.95 3.14
C ASN A 67 22.79 11.21 1.81
N VAL A 68 22.49 9.92 1.88
CA VAL A 68 22.11 9.12 0.70
C VAL A 68 20.80 9.63 0.08
N SER A 69 20.70 9.52 -1.24
CA SER A 69 19.52 10.00 -1.98
C SER A 69 18.27 9.18 -1.65
N ARG A 70 17.08 9.79 -1.79
CA ARG A 70 15.80 9.07 -1.61
C ARG A 70 15.67 7.89 -2.58
N THR A 71 16.14 8.05 -3.81
CA THR A 71 16.16 6.99 -4.83
C THR A 71 16.97 5.79 -4.36
N GLN A 72 18.13 6.03 -3.72
CA GLN A 72 18.95 4.97 -3.17
C GLN A 72 18.22 4.22 -2.03
N ILE A 73 17.52 4.95 -1.16
CA ILE A 73 16.69 4.34 -0.12
C ILE A 73 15.60 3.43 -0.73
N TYR A 74 14.86 3.92 -1.73
CA TYR A 74 13.82 3.11 -2.37
C TYR A 74 14.40 1.88 -3.07
N ARG A 75 15.57 2.00 -3.70
CA ARG A 75 16.29 0.86 -4.28
C ARG A 75 16.59 -0.18 -3.21
N TRP A 76 17.12 0.22 -2.06
CA TRP A 76 17.43 -0.70 -0.96
C TRP A 76 16.21 -1.36 -0.36
N VAL A 77 15.08 -0.66 -0.28
CA VAL A 77 13.81 -1.27 0.12
C VAL A 77 13.35 -2.30 -0.92
N ALA A 78 13.47 -1.99 -2.20
CA ALA A 78 13.08 -2.91 -3.28
C ALA A 78 14.00 -4.14 -3.39
N THR A 79 15.29 -4.01 -3.04
CA THR A 79 16.26 -5.12 -3.07
C THR A 79 16.32 -5.90 -1.75
N GLY A 80 15.56 -5.52 -0.72
CA GLY A 80 15.58 -6.16 0.61
C GLY A 80 16.79 -5.80 1.47
N GLU A 81 17.56 -4.78 1.07
CA GLU A 81 18.66 -4.25 1.90
C GLU A 81 18.14 -3.43 3.10
N LEU A 82 16.96 -2.82 2.98
CA LEU A 82 16.26 -2.12 4.06
C LEU A 82 14.84 -2.68 4.24
N ASP A 83 14.42 -2.82 5.49
CA ASP A 83 13.14 -3.41 5.83
C ASP A 83 12.10 -2.31 6.06
N ARG A 84 10.98 -2.39 5.31
CA ARG A 84 9.87 -1.44 5.45
C ARG A 84 8.86 -1.95 6.47
N VAL A 85 8.26 -1.02 7.22
CA VAL A 85 7.12 -1.35 8.09
C VAL A 85 5.92 -1.71 7.21
N PRO A 86 5.32 -2.91 7.36
CA PRO A 86 4.17 -3.32 6.57
C PRO A 86 2.98 -2.42 6.85
N ASP A 87 2.07 -2.35 5.88
CA ASP A 87 0.76 -1.71 6.00
C ASP A 87 0.72 -0.21 6.30
N THR A 88 1.85 0.47 6.18
CA THR A 88 1.93 1.91 6.36
C THR A 88 1.64 2.67 5.07
N ALA A 89 0.89 3.77 5.16
CA ALA A 89 0.60 4.64 4.00
C ALA A 89 1.85 5.38 3.49
N ARG A 90 2.86 5.56 4.35
CA ARG A 90 4.15 6.18 4.05
C ARG A 90 5.23 5.13 4.18
N VAL A 91 6.28 5.22 3.37
CA VAL A 91 7.46 4.35 3.52
C VAL A 91 8.19 4.70 4.81
N LEU A 92 8.09 3.79 5.78
CA LEU A 92 8.83 3.80 7.04
C LEU A 92 9.80 2.63 7.07
N ILE A 93 11.00 2.86 7.58
CA ILE A 93 12.12 1.92 7.56
C ILE A 93 12.51 1.59 8.99
N THR A 94 12.72 0.31 9.30
CA THR A 94 13.05 -0.14 10.65
C THR A 94 14.45 0.31 11.07
N ARG A 95 14.63 0.69 12.34
CA ARG A 95 15.93 1.02 12.92
C ARG A 95 16.96 -0.09 12.72
N GLU A 96 16.54 -1.33 12.93
CA GLU A 96 17.39 -2.52 12.80
C GLU A 96 18.00 -2.63 11.40
N SER A 97 17.18 -2.46 10.36
CA SER A 97 17.67 -2.53 8.97
C SER A 97 18.62 -1.39 8.62
N ILE A 98 18.38 -0.19 9.16
CA ILE A 98 19.28 0.96 9.03
C ILE A 98 20.63 0.66 9.69
N GLN A 99 20.62 0.14 10.92
CA GLN A 99 21.85 -0.21 11.65
C GLN A 99 22.62 -1.33 10.96
N ARG A 100 21.93 -2.37 10.47
CA ARG A 100 22.51 -3.45 9.67
C ARG A 100 23.20 -2.90 8.43
N ARG A 101 22.60 -1.90 7.76
CA ARG A 101 23.17 -1.26 6.58
C ARG A 101 24.37 -0.38 6.89
N ALA A 102 24.32 0.37 7.99
CA ALA A 102 25.39 1.28 8.40
C ALA A 102 26.68 0.55 8.83
N ARG A 103 26.59 -0.72 9.19
CA ARG A 103 27.74 -1.58 9.55
C ARG A 103 28.41 -2.27 8.35
N ARG A 104 27.84 -2.16 7.15
CA ARG A 104 28.38 -2.73 5.91
C ARG A 104 29.11 -1.66 5.11
#